data_AF-S4PTZ4-F1
#
_entry.id   AF-S4PTZ4-F1
#
_cell.length_a   1.000
_cell.length_b   1.000
_cell.length_c   1.000
_cell.angle_alpha   90.00
_cell.angle_beta   90.00
_cell.angle_gamma   90.00
#
_symmetry.space_group_name_H-M   'P 1'
#
loop_
_entity.id
_entity.type
_entity.pdbx_description
1 polymer ?
#
loop_
_entity_poly.entity_id
_entity_poly.type
_entity_poly.pdbx_seq_one_letter_code
_entity_poly.pdbx_strand_id
1 'polypeptide(L)' 'MLLHRGYTFRLKNNLAHGRKQWYCSSRLTSRCLADVNTEGPEGYERIVRSRFAHNHAPPNVRRFADGRYVVRTPH' A
#
# COMPACT_ATOMS: atom_id res chain seq x y z
N MET A 1 -5.25 -4.42 3.29
CA MET A 1 -3.90 -4.10 2.78
C MET A 1 -4.04 -3.63 1.34
N LEU A 2 -3.28 -2.63 0.91
CA LEU A 2 -3.26 -2.17 -0.49
C LEU A 2 -1.99 -2.68 -1.18
N LEU A 3 -2.13 -3.29 -2.35
CA LEU A 3 -1.02 -3.62 -3.25
C LEU A 3 -1.07 -2.67 -4.45
N HIS A 4 -0.03 -1.88 -4.64
CA HIS A 4 0.05 -0.94 -5.76
C HIS A 4 1.46 -0.96 -6.35
N ARG A 5 1.56 -1.26 -7.66
CA ARG A 5 2.82 -1.26 -8.42
C ARG A 5 3.94 -2.08 -7.73
N GLY A 6 3.61 -3.25 -7.21
CA GLY A 6 4.56 -4.17 -6.54
C GLY A 6 4.89 -3.83 -5.08
N TYR A 7 4.46 -2.67 -4.57
CA TYR A 7 4.64 -2.28 -3.18
C TYR A 7 3.36 -2.49 -2.38
N THR A 8 3.52 -2.79 -1.09
CA THR A 8 2.40 -2.95 -0.18
C THR A 8 2.29 -1.75 0.74
N PHE A 9 1.05 -1.41 1.07
CA PHE A 9 0.72 -0.28 1.94
C PHE A 9 -0.27 -0.73 3.02
N ARG A 10 -0.08 -0.19 4.22
CA ARG A 10 -0.95 -0.39 5.38
C ARG A 10 -1.82 0.83 5.57
N LEU A 11 -3.09 0.60 5.90
CA LEU A 11 -4.02 1.68 6.20
C LEU A 11 -3.47 2.46 7.40
N LYS A 12 -3.28 3.76 7.22
CA LYS A 12 -2.87 4.65 8.29
C LYS A 12 -4.09 5.28 8.94
N ASN A 13 -4.89 5.98 8.14
CA ASN A 13 -6.05 6.76 8.61
C ASN A 13 -7.22 6.61 7.62
N ASN A 14 -8.44 6.61 8.17
CA ASN A 14 -9.63 6.98 7.41
C ASN A 14 -9.76 8.51 7.49
N LEU A 15 -9.94 9.16 6.35
CA LEU A 15 -10.08 10.61 6.18
C LEU A 15 -11.55 10.95 5.85
N ALA A 16 -11.85 12.24 5.81
CA ALA A 16 -13.18 12.72 5.41
C ALA A 16 -13.57 12.24 4.00
N HIS A 17 -14.88 12.19 3.76
CA HIS A 17 -15.47 11.81 2.46
C HIS A 17 -15.06 10.42 1.95
N GLY A 18 -14.85 9.45 2.86
CA GLY A 18 -14.50 8.07 2.49
C GLY A 18 -13.09 7.91 1.93
N ARG A 19 -12.24 8.94 2.04
CA ARG A 19 -10.85 8.87 1.61
C ARG A 19 -10.04 8.07 2.63
N LYS A 20 -9.08 7.28 2.18
CA LYS A 20 -8.19 6.48 3.05
C LYS A 20 -6.75 6.87 2.76
N GLN A 21 -5.93 7.04 3.79
CA GLN A 21 -4.49 7.26 3.66
C GLN A 21 -3.74 5.98 3.99
N TRP A 22 -2.80 5.61 3.13
CA TRP A 22 -2.04 4.38 3.20
C TRP A 22 -0.54 4.69 3.20
N TYR A 23 0.19 4.15 4.17
CA TYR A 23 1.65 4.26 4.23
C TYR A 23 2.31 3.00 3.70
N CYS A 24 3.47 3.14 3.07
CA CYS A 24 4.25 1.98 2.67
C CYS A 24 4.48 1.04 3.87
N SER A 25 4.29 -0.26 3.66
CA SER A 25 4.46 -1.27 4.71
C SER A 25 5.85 -1.27 5.33
N SER A 26 6.88 -0.87 4.58
CA SER A 26 8.27 -0.75 5.04
C SER A 26 8.57 0.61 5.70
N ARG A 27 7.55 1.40 6.07
CA ARG A 27 7.79 2.70 6.71
C ARG A 27 8.51 2.58 8.04
N LEU A 28 8.22 1.55 8.84
CA LEU A 28 8.91 1.36 10.12
C LEU A 28 10.30 0.73 9.95
N THR A 29 10.48 -0.18 8.99
CA THR A 29 11.75 -0.91 8.78
C THR A 29 12.75 -0.11 7.96
N SER A 30 12.30 0.56 6.89
CA SER A 30 13.16 1.29 5.95
C SER A 30 13.01 2.81 6.04
N ARG A 31 12.22 3.33 6.99
CA ARG A 31 11.86 4.77 7.08
C ARG A 31 11.26 5.32 5.77
N CYS A 32 10.64 4.44 4.99
CA CYS A 32 10.10 4.79 3.68
C CYS A 32 9.00 5.86 3.80
N LEU A 33 9.10 6.91 2.98
CA LEU A 33 8.17 8.03 3.02
C LEU A 33 7.01 7.93 2.03
N ALA A 34 6.96 6.86 1.24
CA ALA A 34 5.91 6.67 0.25
C ALA A 34 4.53 6.50 0.89
N ASP A 35 3.55 7.20 0.34
CA ASP A 35 2.14 7.16 0.75
C ASP A 35 1.18 7.27 -0.43
N VAL A 36 -0.02 6.75 -0.23
CA VAL A 36 -1.10 6.73 -1.23
C VAL A 36 -2.39 7.12 -0.54
N ASN A 37 -3.22 7.92 -1.21
CA ASN A 37 -4.60 8.11 -0.79
C ASN A 37 -5.54 7.45 -1.80
N THR A 38 -6.55 6.75 -1.29
CA THR A 38 -7.63 6.19 -2.09
C THR A 38 -8.97 6.81 -1.71
N GLU A 39 -9.94 6.78 -2.62
CA GLU A 39 -11.29 7.32 -2.43
C GLU A 39 -12.29 6.47 -3.21
N GLY A 40 -13.52 6.35 -2.71
CA GLY A 40 -14.60 5.60 -3.36
C GLY A 40 -15.25 4.60 -2.41
N PRO A 41 -16.27 3.87 -2.89
CA PRO A 41 -16.91 2.83 -2.10
C PRO A 41 -15.93 1.67 -1.87
N GLU A 42 -16.11 0.98 -0.74
CA GLU A 42 -15.27 -0.16 -0.36
C GLU A 42 -15.26 -1.24 -1.45
N GLY A 43 -14.05 -1.69 -1.83
CA GLY A 43 -13.85 -2.67 -2.89
C GLY A 43 -13.70 -2.06 -4.29
N TYR A 44 -14.01 -0.77 -4.46
CA TYR A 44 -13.88 -0.04 -5.73
C TYR A 44 -13.13 1.27 -5.57
N GLU A 45 -12.28 1.39 -4.54
CA GLU A 45 -11.53 2.62 -4.31
C GLU A 45 -10.51 2.90 -5.42
N ARG A 46 -10.47 4.14 -5.90
CA ARG A 46 -9.46 4.64 -6.83
C ARG A 46 -8.36 5.39 -6.11
N ILE A 47 -7.14 5.37 -6.64
CA ILE A 47 -6.04 6.19 -6.14
C ILE A 47 -6.26 7.64 -6.57
N VAL A 48 -6.26 8.56 -5.60
CA VAL A 48 -6.44 10.01 -5.82
C VAL A 48 -5.18 10.82 -5.56
N ARG A 49 -4.21 10.26 -4.82
CA ARG A 49 -2.89 10.84 -4.60
C ARG A 49 -1.87 9.73 -4.40
N SER A 50 -0.67 9.91 -4.95
CA SER A 50 0.45 8.99 -4.72
C SER A 50 1.76 9.76 -4.61
N ARG A 51 2.46 9.59 -3.48
CA ARG A 51 3.88 9.93 -3.34
C ARG A 51 4.67 8.64 -3.49
N PHE A 52 5.03 8.31 -4.73
CA PHE A 52 5.55 6.97 -5.07
C PHE A 52 7.08 6.82 -4.99
N ALA A 53 7.78 7.74 -4.30
CA ALA A 53 9.22 7.65 -4.14
C ALA A 53 9.58 6.69 -2.99
N HIS A 54 10.03 5.48 -3.35
CA HIS A 54 10.51 4.48 -2.41
C HIS A 54 12.04 4.53 -2.27
N ASN A 55 12.54 4.26 -1.07
CA ASN A 55 13.98 4.17 -0.75
C ASN A 55 14.43 2.73 -0.51
N HIS A 56 13.64 1.76 -0.96
CA HIS A 56 13.91 0.34 -0.85
C HIS A 56 13.35 -0.40 -2.06
N ALA A 57 13.89 -1.58 -2.34
CA ALA A 57 13.36 -2.47 -3.36
C ALA A 57 11.93 -2.94 -3.01
N PRO A 58 11.10 -3.30 -4.01
CA PRO A 58 9.80 -3.90 -3.76
C PRO A 58 9.93 -5.18 -2.90
N PRO A 59 8.98 -5.46 -1.99
CA PRO A 59 8.96 -6.73 -1.28
C PRO A 59 8.66 -7.88 -2.25
N ASN A 60 9.02 -9.10 -1.85
CA ASN A 60 8.62 -10.29 -2.61
C ASN A 60 7.13 -10.57 -2.37
N VAL A 61 6.30 -10.30 -3.38
CA VAL A 61 4.86 -10.54 -3.34
C VAL A 61 4.53 -11.73 -4.25
N ARG A 62 4.01 -12.82 -3.68
CA ARG A 62 3.51 -13.98 -4.44
C ARG A 62 2.00 -13.99 -4.40
N ARG A 63 1.37 -14.03 -5.59
CA ARG A 63 -0.07 -14.26 -5.76
C ARG A 63 -0.32 -15.73 -6.02
N PHE A 64 -1.26 -16.32 -5.30
CA PHE A 64 -1.71 -17.69 -5.50
C PHE A 64 -2.94 -17.74 -6.43
N ALA A 65 -3.22 -18.90 -7.02
CA ALA A 65 -4.32 -19.08 -7.96
C ALA A 65 -5.70 -18.80 -7.33
N ASP A 66 -5.83 -18.96 -6.01
CA ASP A 66 -7.02 -18.68 -5.21
C ASP A 66 -7.21 -17.19 -4.85
N GLY A 67 -6.35 -16.29 -5.37
CA GLY A 67 -6.42 -14.86 -5.12
C GLY A 67 -5.75 -14.38 -3.83
N ARG A 68 -5.17 -15.28 -3.01
CA ARG A 68 -4.41 -14.88 -1.83
C ARG A 68 -3.03 -14.31 -2.21
N TYR A 69 -2.54 -13.39 -1.38
CA TYR A 69 -1.21 -12.81 -1.51
C TYR A 69 -0.36 -13.11 -0.28
N VAL A 70 0.88 -13.56 -0.49
CA VAL A 70 1.91 -13.63 0.57
C VAL A 70 2.94 -12.56 0.29
N VAL A 71 3.21 -11.74 1.30
CA VAL A 71 4.17 -10.63 1.25
C VAL A 71 5.32 -10.96 2.16
N ARG A 72 6.53 -11.05 1.59
CA ARG A 72 7.77 -11.13 2.34
C ARG A 72 8.49 -9.79 2.24
N THR A 73 8.45 -9.02 3.33
CA THR A 73 9.29 -7.82 3.49
C THR A 73 10.72 -8.26 3.77
N PRO A 74 11.73 -7.82 2.98
CA PRO A 74 13.12 -8.03 3.35
C PRO A 74 13.42 -7.33 4.68
N HIS A 75 14.16 -8.01 5.56
CA HIS A 75 14.66 -7.48 6.83
C HIS A 75 15.82 -6.51 6.59
#